data_AF-A0A8J7XPI3-F1
#
_entry.id   AF-A0A8J7XPI3-F1
#
_cell.length_a   1.000
_cell.length_b   1.000
_cell.length_c   1.000
_cell.angle_alpha   90.00
_cell.angle_beta   90.00
_cell.angle_gamma   90.00
#
_symmetry.space_group_name_H-M   'P 1'
#
loop_
_entity.id
_entity.type
_entity.pdbx_description
1 polymer ?
#
loop_
_entity_poly.entity_id
_entity_poly.type
_entity_poly.pdbx_seq_one_letter_code
_entity_poly.pdbx_strand_id
1 'polypeptide(L)'
;MNKYILAGLFVLIGISIVSSYYTHTLETQEAGKGQSLSQEITQTKNTIATLTSEISQTEQKILETDPLILEEQEKQEEIQNIIDTLDLKESELQEALNFYEKIATKDPRVLITLDDPVVKAKVEEVTRLSRTTEEKQQAIFEYVRKEITYVTEGNPKEWKYPQPFLQFKPEFWQLPRETIEWGSGDCEDQSILLCTMMRIAGVPASDVRVVLGILHVSGSVGGHAWVEFKMGDTWFALESTSVYFNYMEKSEYYSLLSPDIMGWFNDEEYYEEESWRTGGLVIFLPV
;
A
#
# COMPACT_ATOMS: atom_id res chain seq x y z
N MET A 1 -107.56 -8.94 73.85
CA MET A 1 -106.37 -9.27 73.02
C MET A 1 -105.18 -8.47 73.56
N ASN A 2 -104.08 -9.13 73.91
CA ASN A 2 -103.05 -8.62 74.82
C ASN A 2 -102.05 -7.68 74.11
N LYS A 3 -101.93 -6.42 74.56
CA LYS A 3 -101.10 -5.38 73.90
C LYS A 3 -99.62 -5.77 73.78
N TYR A 4 -99.13 -6.63 74.67
CA TYR A 4 -97.76 -7.16 74.66
C TYR A 4 -97.50 -8.20 73.57
N ILE A 5 -98.51 -8.99 73.19
CA ILE A 5 -98.39 -9.95 72.08
C ILE A 5 -98.34 -9.19 70.75
N LEU A 6 -99.13 -8.12 70.61
CA LEU A 6 -99.12 -7.27 69.43
C LEU A 6 -97.78 -6.55 69.29
N ALA A 7 -97.23 -5.99 70.38
CA ALA A 7 -95.91 -5.35 70.39
C ALA A 7 -94.77 -6.34 70.07
N GLY A 8 -94.81 -7.55 70.64
CA GLY A 8 -93.85 -8.61 70.32
C GLY A 8 -93.91 -9.06 68.85
N LEU A 9 -95.12 -9.11 68.27
CA LEU A 9 -95.32 -9.39 66.85
C LEU A 9 -94.73 -8.28 65.96
N PHE A 10 -94.94 -7.00 66.33
CA PHE A 10 -94.35 -5.86 65.61
C PHE A 10 -92.82 -5.84 65.69
N VAL A 11 -92.24 -6.22 66.83
CA VAL A 11 -90.78 -6.33 66.99
C VAL A 11 -90.23 -7.50 66.16
N LEU A 12 -90.87 -8.67 66.17
CA LEU A 12 -90.47 -9.81 65.35
C LEU A 12 -90.58 -9.53 63.85
N ILE A 13 -91.66 -8.88 63.42
CA ILE A 13 -91.83 -8.44 62.03
C ILE A 13 -90.78 -7.39 61.67
N GLY A 14 -90.49 -6.42 62.55
CA GLY A 14 -89.44 -5.43 62.35
C GLY A 14 -88.05 -6.04 62.21
N ILE A 15 -87.68 -6.98 63.08
CA ILE A 15 -86.41 -7.72 63.00
C ILE A 15 -86.33 -8.54 61.71
N SER A 16 -87.42 -9.20 61.31
CA SER A 16 -87.48 -9.98 60.07
C SER A 16 -87.33 -9.10 58.82
N ILE A 17 -87.94 -7.92 58.79
CA ILE A 17 -87.83 -6.98 57.67
C ILE A 17 -86.41 -6.40 57.59
N VAL A 18 -85.80 -6.03 58.72
CA VAL A 18 -84.43 -5.50 58.77
C VAL A 18 -83.41 -6.57 58.39
N SER A 19 -83.57 -7.80 58.87
CA SER A 19 -82.71 -8.92 58.50
C SER A 19 -82.83 -9.26 57.01
N SER A 20 -84.05 -9.27 56.48
CA SER A 20 -84.30 -9.48 55.05
C SER A 20 -83.67 -8.37 54.20
N TYR A 21 -83.81 -7.11 54.62
CA TYR A 21 -83.18 -5.97 53.96
C TYR A 21 -81.65 -6.07 53.97
N TYR A 22 -81.04 -6.38 55.11
CA TYR A 22 -79.59 -6.56 55.22
C TYR A 22 -79.08 -7.70 54.34
N THR A 23 -79.78 -8.83 54.35
CA THR A 23 -79.42 -10.01 53.53
C THR A 23 -79.52 -9.68 52.04
N HIS A 24 -80.60 -9.03 51.62
CA HIS A 24 -80.78 -8.57 50.24
C HIS A 24 -79.70 -7.54 49.85
N THR A 25 -79.35 -6.59 50.72
CA THR A 25 -78.29 -5.61 50.41
C THR A 25 -76.92 -6.26 50.25
N LEU A 26 -76.58 -7.23 51.12
CA LEU A 26 -75.33 -7.99 51.02
C LEU A 26 -75.30 -8.84 49.73
N GLU A 27 -76.38 -9.55 49.42
CA GLU A 27 -76.51 -10.32 48.17
C GLU A 27 -76.37 -9.42 46.93
N THR A 28 -76.98 -8.24 46.92
CA THR A 28 -76.83 -7.29 45.80
C THR A 28 -75.42 -6.72 45.69
N GLN A 29 -74.72 -6.52 46.81
CA GLN A 29 -73.34 -6.03 46.82
C GLN A 29 -72.35 -7.11 46.35
N GLU A 30 -72.55 -8.35 46.78
CA GLU A 30 -71.76 -9.51 46.33
C GLU A 30 -72.01 -9.82 44.85
N ALA A 31 -73.27 -9.75 44.40
CA ALA A 31 -73.62 -9.87 42.98
C ALA A 31 -72.97 -8.75 42.13
N GLY A 32 -72.94 -7.51 42.62
CA GLY A 32 -72.28 -6.39 41.98
C GLY A 32 -70.75 -6.55 41.89
N LYS A 33 -70.09 -7.03 42.96
CA LYS A 33 -68.67 -7.40 42.92
C LYS A 33 -68.40 -8.54 41.93
N GLY A 34 -69.26 -9.56 41.89
CA GLY A 34 -69.15 -10.67 40.95
C GLY A 34 -69.25 -10.22 39.49
N GLN A 35 -70.17 -9.28 39.18
CA GLN A 35 -70.27 -8.68 37.85
C GLN A 35 -69.03 -7.83 37.49
N SER A 36 -68.53 -7.02 38.41
CA SER A 36 -67.29 -6.23 38.23
C SER A 36 -66.09 -7.13 37.93
N LEU A 37 -65.90 -8.20 38.71
CA LEU A 37 -64.82 -9.16 38.52
C LEU A 37 -64.94 -9.89 37.17
N SER A 38 -66.17 -10.24 36.77
CA SER A 38 -66.45 -10.88 35.49
C SER A 38 -66.11 -9.97 34.30
N GLN A 39 -66.40 -8.66 34.42
CA GLN A 39 -66.00 -7.66 33.43
C GLN A 39 -64.48 -7.54 33.36
N GLU A 40 -63.78 -7.44 34.49
CA GLU A 40 -62.31 -7.39 34.54
C GLU A 40 -61.66 -8.64 33.94
N ILE A 41 -62.18 -9.84 34.23
CA ILE A 41 -61.71 -11.10 33.64
C ILE A 41 -61.90 -11.09 32.11
N THR A 42 -63.05 -10.62 31.64
CA THR A 42 -63.34 -10.55 30.21
C THR A 42 -62.40 -9.55 29.51
N GLN A 43 -62.19 -8.39 30.12
CA GLN A 43 -61.27 -7.38 29.62
C GLN A 43 -59.83 -7.91 29.59
N THR A 44 -59.38 -8.56 30.67
CA THR A 44 -58.05 -9.17 30.75
C THR A 44 -57.86 -10.26 29.69
N LYS A 45 -58.87 -11.11 29.46
CA LYS A 45 -58.84 -12.13 28.39
C LYS A 45 -58.70 -11.51 27.00
N ASN A 46 -59.44 -10.43 26.73
CA ASN A 46 -59.34 -9.72 25.46
C ASN A 46 -57.95 -9.11 25.29
N THR A 47 -57.39 -8.49 26.35
CA THR A 47 -56.02 -7.97 26.34
C THR A 47 -54.99 -9.05 26.07
N ILE A 48 -55.11 -10.22 26.71
CA ILE A 48 -54.21 -11.37 26.46
C ILE A 48 -54.29 -11.82 25.00
N ALA A 49 -55.50 -11.90 24.44
CA ALA A 49 -55.69 -12.28 23.04
C ALA A 49 -55.04 -11.27 22.08
N THR A 50 -55.20 -9.97 22.33
CA THR A 50 -54.54 -8.90 21.55
C THR A 50 -53.02 -9.01 21.64
N LEU A 51 -52.46 -9.10 22.85
CA LEU A 51 -51.01 -9.21 23.05
C LEU A 51 -50.43 -10.47 22.40
N THR A 52 -51.14 -11.59 22.44
CA THR A 52 -50.71 -12.83 21.79
C THR A 52 -50.62 -12.65 20.27
N SER A 53 -51.59 -11.95 19.68
CA SER A 53 -51.57 -11.62 18.25
C SER A 53 -50.40 -10.68 17.90
N GLU A 54 -50.12 -9.68 18.72
CA GLU A 54 -49.01 -8.73 18.50
C GLU A 54 -47.64 -9.42 18.63
N ILE A 55 -47.49 -10.33 19.59
CA ILE A 55 -46.29 -11.17 19.75
C ILE A 55 -46.06 -11.99 18.48
N SER A 56 -47.09 -12.70 18.00
CA SER A 56 -46.98 -13.54 16.80
C SER A 56 -46.61 -12.71 15.55
N GLN A 57 -47.17 -11.51 15.40
CA GLN A 57 -46.80 -10.60 14.30
C GLN A 57 -45.36 -10.11 14.41
N THR A 58 -44.90 -9.82 15.63
CA THR A 58 -43.52 -9.39 15.89
C THR A 58 -42.53 -10.52 15.60
N GLU A 59 -42.83 -11.75 16.03
CA GLU A 59 -42.02 -12.94 15.73
C GLU A 59 -41.89 -13.18 14.23
N GLN A 60 -42.99 -13.03 13.48
CA GLN A 60 -42.94 -13.14 12.03
C GLN A 60 -42.05 -12.07 11.38
N LYS A 61 -42.15 -10.81 11.84
CA LYS A 61 -41.28 -9.72 11.34
C LYS A 61 -39.80 -10.00 11.63
N ILE A 62 -39.48 -10.56 12.79
CA ILE A 62 -38.11 -10.96 13.13
C ILE A 62 -37.62 -12.02 12.14
N LEU A 63 -38.40 -13.08 11.93
CA LEU A 63 -38.07 -14.15 10.98
C LEU A 63 -37.85 -13.65 9.55
N GLU A 64 -38.59 -12.62 9.12
CA GLU A 64 -38.43 -12.01 7.81
C GLU A 64 -37.23 -11.04 7.73
N THR A 65 -36.84 -10.40 8.84
CA THR A 65 -35.79 -9.36 8.87
C THR A 65 -34.40 -9.94 9.16
N ASP A 66 -34.30 -10.98 9.97
CA ASP A 66 -33.03 -11.64 10.31
C ASP A 66 -32.19 -12.04 9.09
N PRO A 67 -32.72 -12.69 8.04
CA PRO A 67 -31.92 -13.02 6.85
C PRO A 67 -31.45 -11.78 6.09
N LEU A 68 -32.23 -10.69 6.08
CA LEU A 68 -31.84 -9.43 5.44
C LEU A 68 -30.71 -8.75 6.21
N ILE A 69 -30.72 -8.83 7.55
CA ILE A 69 -29.63 -8.33 8.38
C ILE A 69 -28.35 -9.12 8.11
N LEU A 70 -28.44 -10.45 8.02
CA LEU A 70 -27.30 -11.30 7.72
C LEU A 70 -26.71 -10.98 6.32
N GLU A 71 -27.58 -10.83 5.31
CA GLU A 71 -27.14 -10.45 3.96
C GLU A 71 -26.46 -9.07 3.96
N GLU A 72 -26.97 -8.11 4.73
CA GLU A 72 -26.36 -6.79 4.84
C GLU A 72 -25.02 -6.82 5.60
N GLN A 73 -24.89 -7.69 6.62
CA GLN A 73 -23.62 -7.91 7.33
C GLN A 73 -22.56 -8.53 6.41
N GLU A 74 -22.93 -9.52 5.59
CA GLU A 74 -22.04 -10.10 4.59
C GLU A 74 -21.57 -9.05 3.57
N LYS A 75 -22.48 -8.19 3.09
CA LYS A 75 -22.12 -7.07 2.21
C LYS A 75 -21.19 -6.07 2.89
N GLN A 76 -21.41 -5.75 4.17
CA GLN A 76 -20.53 -4.87 4.92
C GLN A 76 -19.12 -5.46 5.07
N GLU A 77 -19.01 -6.77 5.29
CA GLU A 77 -17.72 -7.47 5.36
C GLU A 77 -17.00 -7.44 4.00
N GLU A 78 -17.71 -7.67 2.90
CA GLU A 78 -17.14 -7.55 1.54
C GLU A 78 -16.65 -6.14 1.25
N ILE A 79 -17.43 -5.10 1.59
CA ILE A 79 -17.04 -3.70 1.45
C ILE A 79 -15.79 -3.40 2.28
N GLN A 80 -15.71 -3.90 3.52
CA GLN A 80 -14.55 -3.69 4.37
C GLN A 80 -13.29 -4.32 3.77
N ASN A 81 -13.37 -5.54 3.24
CA ASN A 81 -12.24 -6.18 2.56
C ASN A 81 -11.76 -5.37 1.32
N ILE A 82 -12.70 -4.75 0.60
CA ILE A 82 -12.36 -3.86 -0.53
C ILE A 82 -11.65 -2.60 -0.03
N ILE A 83 -12.13 -1.97 1.05
CA ILE A 83 -11.49 -0.81 1.66
C ILE A 83 -10.05 -1.16 2.08
N ASP A 84 -9.87 -2.26 2.80
CA ASP A 84 -8.54 -2.70 3.26
C ASP A 84 -7.58 -2.94 2.09
N THR A 85 -8.08 -3.49 0.98
CA THR A 85 -7.31 -3.69 -0.26
C THR A 85 -6.94 -2.36 -0.93
N LEU A 86 -7.86 -1.38 -0.93
CA LEU A 86 -7.62 -0.06 -1.51
C LEU A 86 -6.64 0.75 -0.68
N ASP A 87 -6.73 0.70 0.65
CA ASP A 87 -5.81 1.37 1.58
C ASP A 87 -4.38 0.86 1.38
N LEU A 88 -4.20 -0.45 1.18
CA LEU A 88 -2.89 -1.03 0.86
C LEU A 88 -2.33 -0.46 -0.46
N LYS A 89 -3.15 -0.41 -1.52
CA LYS A 89 -2.75 0.14 -2.82
C LYS A 89 -2.45 1.63 -2.75
N GLU A 90 -3.21 2.39 -1.98
CA GLU A 90 -2.95 3.81 -1.75
C GLU A 90 -1.59 4.01 -1.09
N SER A 91 -1.28 3.20 -0.07
CA SER A 91 0.04 3.23 0.58
C SER A 91 1.18 2.92 -0.40
N GLU A 92 1.04 1.86 -1.21
CA GLU A 92 2.04 1.49 -2.23
C GLU A 92 2.25 2.61 -3.27
N LEU A 93 1.16 3.23 -3.74
CA LEU A 93 1.20 4.34 -4.69
C LEU A 93 1.82 5.60 -4.08
N GLN A 94 1.54 5.89 -2.80
CA GLN A 94 2.11 7.04 -2.11
C GLN A 94 3.62 6.88 -1.91
N GLU A 95 4.09 5.66 -1.59
CA GLU A 95 5.51 5.36 -1.52
C GLU A 95 6.21 5.56 -2.88
N ALA A 96 5.60 5.05 -3.96
CA ALA A 96 6.11 5.25 -5.31
C ALA A 96 6.14 6.75 -5.69
N LEU A 97 5.09 7.51 -5.37
CA LEU A 97 5.03 8.94 -5.66
C LEU A 97 6.12 9.72 -4.91
N ASN A 98 6.30 9.44 -3.62
CA ASN A 98 7.36 10.05 -2.81
C ASN A 98 8.76 9.78 -3.40
N PHE A 99 8.97 8.60 -4.00
CA PHE A 99 10.22 8.27 -4.69
C PHE A 99 10.39 9.10 -5.97
N TYR A 100 9.37 9.19 -6.82
CA TYR A 100 9.43 10.01 -8.03
C TYR A 100 9.54 11.51 -7.74
N GLU A 101 8.96 12.01 -6.64
CA GLU A 101 9.18 13.38 -6.18
C GLU A 101 10.65 13.65 -5.85
N LYS A 102 11.37 12.66 -5.27
CA LYS A 102 12.82 12.76 -5.06
C LYS A 102 13.58 12.80 -6.37
N ILE A 103 13.22 11.98 -7.35
CA ILE A 103 13.80 12.06 -8.71
C ILE A 103 13.59 13.45 -9.30
N ALA A 104 12.41 14.03 -9.13
CA ALA A 104 12.09 15.38 -9.61
C ALA A 104 12.90 16.50 -8.93
N THR A 105 13.58 16.24 -7.80
CA THR A 105 14.57 17.17 -7.22
C THR A 105 15.85 17.25 -8.01
N LYS A 106 16.02 16.35 -8.99
CA LYS A 106 17.11 16.30 -9.95
C LYS A 106 18.47 15.97 -9.32
N ASP A 107 18.48 15.38 -8.13
CA ASP A 107 19.67 14.86 -7.50
C ASP A 107 19.94 13.44 -8.01
N PRO A 108 21.02 13.18 -8.78
CA PRO A 108 21.25 11.87 -9.39
C PRO A 108 21.54 10.76 -8.37
N ARG A 109 21.89 11.12 -7.12
CA ARG A 109 22.18 10.16 -6.05
C ARG A 109 20.98 9.27 -5.74
N VAL A 110 19.75 9.75 -5.98
CA VAL A 110 18.51 8.99 -5.76
C VAL A 110 18.38 7.75 -6.65
N LEU A 111 19.17 7.68 -7.73
CA LEU A 111 19.18 6.55 -8.67
C LEU A 111 20.03 5.38 -8.15
N ILE A 112 20.86 5.60 -7.13
CA ILE A 112 21.64 4.54 -6.47
C ILE A 112 20.78 3.92 -5.36
N THR A 113 19.96 2.93 -5.72
CA THR A 113 18.93 2.35 -4.85
C THR A 113 19.45 1.18 -4.00
N LEU A 114 20.24 1.49 -2.97
CA LEU A 114 20.87 0.46 -2.13
C LEU A 114 19.89 -0.44 -1.38
N ASP A 115 18.66 0.00 -1.14
CA ASP A 115 17.66 -0.74 -0.37
C ASP A 115 16.71 -1.60 -1.21
N ASP A 116 16.86 -1.60 -2.53
CA ASP A 116 15.99 -2.36 -3.41
C ASP A 116 16.19 -3.89 -3.22
N PRO A 117 15.12 -4.64 -2.87
CA PRO A 117 15.24 -6.07 -2.59
C PRO A 117 15.58 -6.92 -3.82
N VAL A 118 15.18 -6.50 -5.03
CA VAL A 118 15.53 -7.22 -6.28
C VAL A 118 17.01 -7.04 -6.59
N VAL A 119 17.53 -5.83 -6.40
CA VAL A 119 18.96 -5.57 -6.61
C VAL A 119 19.80 -6.31 -5.57
N LYS A 120 19.42 -6.28 -4.29
CA LYS A 120 20.10 -7.05 -3.22
C LYS A 120 20.14 -8.54 -3.54
N ALA A 121 19.00 -9.13 -3.90
CA ALA A 121 18.92 -10.55 -4.26
C ALA A 121 19.81 -10.88 -5.47
N LYS A 122 19.86 -10.00 -6.49
CA LYS A 122 20.74 -10.18 -7.65
C LYS A 122 22.21 -10.11 -7.27
N VAL A 123 22.61 -9.19 -6.40
CA VAL A 123 23.99 -9.09 -5.90
C VAL A 123 24.38 -10.37 -5.16
N GLU A 124 23.51 -10.88 -4.28
CA GLU A 124 23.73 -12.15 -3.58
C GLU A 124 23.91 -13.32 -4.56
N GLU A 125 23.05 -13.41 -5.59
CA GLU A 125 23.13 -14.43 -6.63
C GLU A 125 24.47 -14.38 -7.39
N VAL A 126 24.83 -13.20 -7.89
CA VAL A 126 26.04 -12.97 -8.70
C VAL A 126 27.31 -13.22 -7.90
N THR A 127 27.30 -12.85 -6.62
CA THR A 127 28.48 -12.94 -5.74
C THR A 127 28.54 -14.22 -4.91
N ARG A 128 27.59 -15.16 -5.07
CA ARG A 128 27.45 -16.36 -4.21
C ARG A 128 28.69 -17.24 -4.12
N LEU A 129 29.54 -17.24 -5.14
CA LEU A 129 30.77 -18.04 -5.19
C LEU A 129 32.04 -17.24 -4.85
N SER A 130 31.92 -15.91 -4.77
CA SER A 130 33.03 -14.99 -4.49
C SER A 130 33.36 -15.02 -2.99
N ARG A 131 34.65 -15.07 -2.68
CA ARG A 131 35.21 -15.18 -1.33
C ARG A 131 35.91 -13.90 -0.89
N THR A 132 36.48 -13.16 -1.84
CA THR A 132 37.12 -11.86 -1.57
C THR A 132 36.29 -10.70 -2.13
N THR A 133 36.57 -9.49 -1.69
CA THR A 133 35.91 -8.27 -2.20
C THR A 133 36.19 -8.09 -3.69
N GLU A 134 37.41 -8.37 -4.13
CA GLU A 134 37.85 -8.29 -5.52
C GLU A 134 37.10 -9.32 -6.39
N GLU A 135 36.92 -10.55 -5.90
CA GLU A 135 36.12 -11.56 -6.61
C GLU A 135 34.65 -11.16 -6.72
N LYS A 136 34.10 -10.43 -5.74
CA LYS A 136 32.74 -9.89 -5.82
C LYS A 136 32.64 -8.78 -6.88
N GLN A 137 33.57 -7.83 -6.84
CA GLN A 137 33.65 -6.72 -7.78
C GLN A 137 33.79 -7.22 -9.23
N GLN A 138 34.68 -8.18 -9.46
CA GLN A 138 34.85 -8.81 -10.77
C GLN A 138 33.57 -9.50 -11.24
N ALA A 139 32.93 -10.30 -10.38
CA ALA A 139 31.69 -11.00 -10.73
C ALA A 139 30.55 -10.04 -11.09
N ILE A 140 30.42 -8.94 -10.34
CA ILE A 140 29.42 -7.89 -10.59
C ILE A 140 29.69 -7.19 -11.92
N PHE A 141 30.93 -6.76 -12.16
CA PHE A 141 31.30 -6.11 -13.43
C PHE A 141 31.03 -7.03 -14.62
N GLU A 142 31.41 -8.31 -14.50
CA GLU A 142 31.17 -9.29 -15.56
C GLU A 142 29.69 -9.55 -15.78
N TYR A 143 28.89 -9.63 -14.72
CA TYR A 143 27.44 -9.77 -14.84
C TYR A 143 26.83 -8.61 -15.63
N VAL A 144 27.07 -7.37 -15.22
CA VAL A 144 26.49 -6.20 -15.90
C VAL A 144 26.91 -6.19 -17.38
N ARG A 145 28.20 -6.39 -17.65
CA ARG A 145 28.75 -6.35 -19.01
C ARG A 145 28.26 -7.46 -19.93
N LYS A 146 27.99 -8.67 -19.41
CA LYS A 146 27.67 -9.85 -20.23
C LYS A 146 26.17 -10.11 -20.31
N GLU A 147 25.44 -9.83 -19.24
CA GLU A 147 24.02 -10.19 -19.11
C GLU A 147 23.08 -9.02 -19.43
N ILE A 148 23.55 -7.77 -19.36
CA ILE A 148 22.74 -6.60 -19.73
C ILE A 148 23.00 -6.23 -21.18
N THR A 149 21.94 -6.30 -21.99
CA THR A 149 22.03 -5.97 -23.42
C THR A 149 22.05 -4.46 -23.62
N TYR A 150 23.05 -3.95 -24.33
CA TYR A 150 23.10 -2.53 -24.68
C TYR A 150 22.03 -2.16 -25.70
N VAL A 151 21.09 -1.30 -25.31
CA VAL A 151 19.99 -0.82 -26.15
C VAL A 151 19.88 0.68 -26.00
N THR A 152 20.00 1.42 -27.09
CA THR A 152 19.81 2.89 -27.13
C THR A 152 18.44 3.23 -27.70
N GLU A 153 17.86 4.35 -27.29
CA GLU A 153 16.59 4.84 -27.80
C GLU A 153 16.56 5.04 -29.34
N GLY A 154 17.73 5.29 -29.95
CA GLY A 154 17.91 5.41 -31.41
C GLY A 154 17.93 4.10 -32.21
N ASN A 155 17.74 2.93 -31.58
CA ASN A 155 17.68 1.63 -32.26
C ASN A 155 16.24 1.07 -32.28
N PRO A 156 15.38 1.52 -33.22
CA PRO A 156 13.93 1.25 -33.20
C PRO A 156 13.54 -0.21 -33.43
N LYS A 157 14.49 -1.12 -33.70
CA LYS A 157 14.21 -2.55 -33.83
C LYS A 157 14.03 -3.27 -32.49
N GLU A 158 14.40 -2.62 -31.38
CA GLU A 158 14.46 -3.25 -30.05
C GLU A 158 13.91 -2.35 -28.94
N TRP A 159 12.94 -1.47 -29.25
CA TRP A 159 12.27 -0.69 -28.21
C TRP A 159 11.57 -1.62 -27.20
N LYS A 160 12.22 -1.80 -26.04
CA LYS A 160 11.62 -2.43 -24.86
C LYS A 160 10.98 -1.41 -23.92
N TYR A 161 11.26 -0.12 -24.11
CA TYR A 161 10.64 0.94 -23.31
C TYR A 161 9.13 1.02 -23.57
N PRO A 162 8.30 1.29 -22.55
CA PRO A 162 6.89 1.49 -22.77
C PRO A 162 6.70 2.76 -23.63
N GLN A 163 6.08 2.59 -24.81
CA GLN A 163 5.83 3.64 -25.81
C GLN A 163 5.30 4.98 -25.23
N PRO A 164 4.44 5.01 -24.18
CA PRO A 164 4.00 6.26 -23.60
C PRO A 164 5.08 7.10 -22.90
N PHE A 165 6.25 6.54 -22.59
CA PHE A 165 7.36 7.25 -21.93
C PHE A 165 8.27 7.95 -22.96
N LEU A 166 8.65 7.25 -24.04
CA LEU A 166 9.51 7.79 -25.10
C LEU A 166 8.90 8.97 -25.84
N GLN A 167 7.57 9.09 -25.88
CA GLN A 167 6.89 10.24 -26.52
C GLN A 167 7.10 11.57 -25.76
N PHE A 168 7.51 11.52 -24.49
CA PHE A 168 7.67 12.69 -23.64
C PHE A 168 9.12 12.93 -23.21
N LYS A 169 9.97 11.91 -23.22
CA LYS A 169 11.36 11.99 -22.77
C LYS A 169 12.27 11.19 -23.70
N PRO A 170 13.19 11.86 -24.41
CA PRO A 170 14.17 11.20 -25.29
C PRO A 170 15.42 10.70 -24.54
N GLU A 171 15.38 10.71 -23.21
CA GLU A 171 16.39 10.08 -22.37
C GLU A 171 15.72 9.60 -21.07
N PHE A 172 15.78 8.30 -20.79
CA PHE A 172 15.15 7.68 -19.62
C PHE A 172 16.17 6.86 -18.82
N TRP A 173 16.67 7.44 -17.73
CA TRP A 173 17.60 6.77 -16.84
C TRP A 173 16.85 5.76 -15.96
N GLN A 174 17.14 4.49 -16.19
CA GLN A 174 16.54 3.38 -15.48
C GLN A 174 17.05 3.29 -14.04
N LEU A 175 16.16 2.86 -13.15
CA LEU A 175 16.56 2.35 -11.85
C LEU A 175 17.29 1.02 -12.00
N PRO A 176 18.23 0.68 -11.10
CA PRO A 176 18.91 -0.61 -11.10
C PRO A 176 17.97 -1.83 -11.20
N ARG A 177 16.80 -1.77 -10.56
CA ARG A 177 15.75 -2.80 -10.67
C ARG A 177 15.27 -2.96 -12.11
N GLU A 178 14.96 -1.87 -12.78
CA GLU A 178 14.41 -1.87 -14.15
C GLU A 178 15.44 -2.47 -15.10
N THR A 179 16.72 -2.08 -14.97
CA THR A 179 17.80 -2.64 -15.78
C THR A 179 17.96 -4.15 -15.57
N ILE A 180 17.82 -4.65 -14.34
CA ILE A 180 17.82 -6.10 -14.04
C ILE A 180 16.60 -6.80 -14.66
N GLU A 181 15.39 -6.26 -14.46
CA GLU A 181 14.14 -6.87 -14.89
C GLU A 181 13.99 -6.89 -16.42
N TRP A 182 14.44 -5.83 -17.10
CA TRP A 182 14.40 -5.73 -18.56
C TRP A 182 15.58 -6.44 -19.23
N GLY A 183 16.69 -6.63 -18.49
CA GLY A 183 17.92 -7.23 -18.98
C GLY A 183 18.59 -6.37 -20.06
N SER A 184 18.34 -5.06 -20.06
CA SER A 184 18.84 -4.13 -21.07
C SER A 184 18.79 -2.69 -20.60
N GLY A 185 19.72 -1.89 -21.09
CA GLY A 185 19.86 -0.46 -20.88
C GLY A 185 21.11 0.03 -21.60
N ASP A 186 21.25 1.33 -21.78
CA ASP A 186 22.44 1.92 -22.39
C ASP A 186 23.50 2.30 -21.34
N CYS A 187 24.21 3.42 -21.53
CA CYS A 187 25.47 3.64 -20.83
C CYS A 187 25.30 4.00 -19.37
N GLU A 188 24.35 4.88 -19.06
CA GLU A 188 24.04 5.31 -17.72
C GLU A 188 23.26 4.26 -16.95
N ASP A 189 22.32 3.57 -17.59
CA ASP A 189 21.53 2.49 -16.99
C ASP A 189 22.46 1.42 -16.41
N GLN A 190 23.39 0.97 -17.24
CA GLN A 190 24.38 -0.04 -16.85
C GLN A 190 25.36 0.49 -15.80
N SER A 191 25.77 1.75 -15.90
CA SER A 191 26.70 2.36 -14.94
C SER A 191 26.06 2.56 -13.56
N ILE A 192 24.80 3.00 -13.51
CA ILE A 192 23.98 3.14 -12.31
C ILE A 192 23.77 1.78 -11.65
N LEU A 193 23.40 0.76 -12.42
CA LEU A 193 23.30 -0.62 -11.93
C LEU A 193 24.64 -1.11 -11.37
N LEU A 194 25.73 -0.95 -12.12
CA LEU A 194 27.06 -1.40 -11.72
C LEU A 194 27.51 -0.75 -10.40
N CYS A 195 27.38 0.58 -10.29
CA CYS A 195 27.71 1.32 -9.08
C CYS A 195 26.86 0.86 -7.89
N THR A 196 25.54 0.73 -8.07
CA THR A 196 24.62 0.24 -7.03
C THR A 196 24.99 -1.15 -6.54
N MET A 197 25.27 -2.08 -7.45
CA MET A 197 25.65 -3.45 -7.10
C MET A 197 27.00 -3.49 -6.35
N MET A 198 27.98 -2.69 -6.78
CA MET A 198 29.26 -2.58 -6.07
C MET A 198 29.09 -2.03 -4.64
N ARG A 199 28.25 -1.01 -4.47
CA ARG A 199 27.92 -0.44 -3.16
C ARG A 199 27.24 -1.46 -2.24
N ILE A 200 26.25 -2.20 -2.75
CA ILE A 200 25.59 -3.30 -1.99
C ILE A 200 26.60 -4.41 -1.63
N ALA A 201 27.57 -4.69 -2.49
CA ALA A 201 28.62 -5.69 -2.23
C ALA A 201 29.67 -5.24 -1.20
N GLY A 202 29.57 -4.00 -0.70
CA GLY A 202 30.41 -3.47 0.37
C GLY A 202 31.57 -2.58 -0.10
N VAL A 203 31.58 -2.15 -1.37
CA VAL A 203 32.56 -1.15 -1.83
C VAL A 203 32.24 0.20 -1.18
N PRO A 204 33.20 0.90 -0.54
CA PRO A 204 32.96 2.22 0.05
C PRO A 204 32.54 3.26 -0.99
N ALA A 205 31.72 4.24 -0.61
CA ALA A 205 31.30 5.33 -1.51
C ALA A 205 32.50 6.11 -2.05
N SER A 206 33.53 6.32 -1.24
CA SER A 206 34.77 6.98 -1.64
C SER A 206 35.54 6.27 -2.76
N ASP A 207 35.21 5.01 -3.03
CA ASP A 207 35.96 4.10 -3.89
C ASP A 207 35.16 3.67 -5.12
N VAL A 208 33.92 4.16 -5.31
CA VAL A 208 33.12 3.87 -6.50
C VAL A 208 32.17 5.01 -6.86
N ARG A 209 32.07 5.32 -8.15
CA ARG A 209 31.17 6.36 -8.66
C ARG A 209 30.81 6.13 -10.13
N VAL A 210 29.61 6.55 -10.49
CA VAL A 210 29.22 6.77 -11.89
C VAL A 210 29.86 8.08 -12.35
N VAL A 211 30.52 8.06 -13.50
CA VAL A 211 31.10 9.24 -14.14
C VAL A 211 30.39 9.50 -15.45
N LEU A 212 30.12 10.77 -15.69
CA LEU A 212 29.46 11.27 -16.90
C LEU A 212 30.44 12.19 -17.62
N GLY A 213 30.54 12.01 -18.93
CA GLY A 213 31.45 12.79 -19.75
C GLY A 213 31.12 12.74 -21.22
N ILE A 214 31.88 13.51 -21.99
CA ILE A 214 31.88 13.43 -23.45
C ILE A 214 33.11 12.64 -23.89
N LEU A 215 32.88 11.62 -24.71
CA LEU A 215 33.96 10.87 -25.37
C LEU A 215 34.16 11.33 -26.81
N HIS A 216 35.43 11.40 -27.23
CA HIS A 216 35.84 11.75 -28.60
C HIS A 216 36.43 10.52 -29.28
N VAL A 217 35.59 9.68 -29.88
CA VAL A 217 36.02 8.40 -30.47
C VAL A 217 35.89 8.45 -32.00
N SER A 218 37.02 8.35 -32.70
CA SER A 218 37.08 8.20 -34.17
C SER A 218 36.28 9.25 -34.97
N GLY A 219 36.23 10.49 -34.48
CA GLY A 219 35.51 11.60 -35.13
C GLY A 219 34.02 11.72 -34.76
N SER A 220 33.53 10.83 -33.88
CA SER A 220 32.23 10.96 -33.22
C SER A 220 32.41 11.53 -31.81
N VAL A 221 31.47 12.41 -31.44
CA VAL A 221 31.39 13.02 -30.10
C VAL A 221 30.04 12.62 -29.53
N GLY A 222 30.02 12.06 -28.32
CA GLY A 222 28.81 11.61 -27.67
C GLY A 222 28.91 11.68 -26.15
N GLY A 223 27.77 11.89 -25.50
CA GLY A 223 27.64 11.68 -24.06
C GLY A 223 27.87 10.22 -23.74
N HIS A 224 28.51 9.96 -22.59
CA HIS A 224 28.82 8.62 -22.14
C HIS A 224 28.84 8.56 -20.62
N ALA A 225 28.50 7.39 -20.10
CA ALA A 225 28.59 7.07 -18.69
C ALA A 225 29.43 5.80 -18.48
N TRP A 226 30.26 5.81 -17.45
CA TRP A 226 31.06 4.66 -17.02
C TRP A 226 31.19 4.67 -15.50
N VAL A 227 31.75 3.60 -14.92
CA VAL A 227 32.06 3.56 -13.49
C VAL A 227 33.55 3.76 -13.25
N GLU A 228 33.89 4.64 -12.31
CA GLU A 228 35.22 4.65 -11.72
C GLU A 228 35.21 3.87 -10.41
N PHE A 229 36.22 3.04 -10.23
CA PHE A 229 36.35 2.17 -9.08
C PHE A 229 37.80 2.17 -8.57
N LYS A 230 38.00 2.17 -7.25
CA LYS A 230 39.31 2.18 -6.60
C LYS A 230 39.64 0.80 -6.03
N MET A 231 40.76 0.23 -6.48
CA MET A 231 41.32 -1.02 -5.93
C MET A 231 42.69 -0.73 -5.31
N GLY A 232 42.76 -0.82 -3.98
CA GLY A 232 43.92 -0.33 -3.23
C GLY A 232 44.06 1.19 -3.39
N ASP A 233 45.19 1.63 -3.93
CA ASP A 233 45.46 3.05 -4.20
C ASP A 233 45.27 3.46 -5.67
N THR A 234 44.84 2.52 -6.52
CA THR A 234 44.72 2.74 -7.97
C THR A 234 43.27 2.85 -8.39
N TRP A 235 42.98 3.86 -9.22
CA TRP A 235 41.67 4.04 -9.84
C TRP A 235 41.61 3.34 -11.21
N PHE A 236 40.49 2.69 -11.45
CA PHE A 236 40.15 2.01 -12.69
C PHE A 236 38.90 2.62 -13.29
N ALA A 237 38.84 2.68 -14.63
CA ALA A 237 37.63 2.95 -15.37
C ALA A 237 37.03 1.60 -15.83
N LEU A 238 35.78 1.37 -15.47
CA LEU A 238 35.02 0.17 -15.76
C LEU A 238 33.96 0.49 -16.82
N GLU A 239 34.22 0.01 -18.02
CA GLU A 239 33.36 0.22 -19.18
C GLU A 239 32.44 -0.99 -19.39
N SER A 240 31.23 -0.94 -18.82
CA SER A 240 30.27 -2.05 -18.95
C SER A 240 29.66 -2.16 -20.35
N THR A 241 29.71 -1.09 -21.15
CA THR A 241 29.06 -1.03 -22.46
C THR A 241 29.97 -1.46 -23.62
N SER A 242 31.26 -1.71 -23.35
CA SER A 242 32.25 -2.05 -24.37
C SER A 242 32.83 -3.44 -24.16
N VAL A 243 32.92 -4.19 -25.25
CA VAL A 243 33.67 -5.46 -25.29
C VAL A 243 35.19 -5.25 -25.41
N TYR A 244 35.64 -4.04 -25.75
CA TYR A 244 37.06 -3.74 -25.99
C TYR A 244 37.78 -3.19 -24.77
N PHE A 245 37.07 -2.42 -23.94
CA PHE A 245 37.63 -1.86 -22.70
C PHE A 245 37.27 -2.80 -21.55
N ASN A 246 38.28 -3.32 -20.86
CA ASN A 246 38.12 -4.13 -19.64
C ASN A 246 38.48 -3.26 -18.42
N TYR A 247 38.75 -3.87 -17.26
CA TYR A 247 39.45 -3.23 -16.14
C TYR A 247 40.70 -2.49 -16.64
N MET A 248 40.56 -1.19 -16.86
CA MET A 248 41.62 -0.32 -17.37
C MET A 248 41.96 0.69 -16.29
N GLU A 249 43.24 0.92 -16.06
CA GLU A 249 43.64 1.98 -15.14
C GLU A 249 43.10 3.31 -15.67
N LYS A 250 42.55 4.13 -14.78
CA LYS A 250 41.93 5.41 -15.14
C LYS A 250 42.89 6.29 -15.96
N SER A 251 44.17 6.30 -15.61
CA SER A 251 45.21 7.08 -16.31
C SER A 251 45.34 6.68 -17.79
N GLU A 252 45.30 5.37 -18.08
CA GLU A 252 45.34 4.83 -19.43
C GLU A 252 44.05 5.12 -20.19
N TYR A 253 42.88 4.90 -19.57
CA TYR A 253 41.58 5.20 -20.17
C TYR A 253 41.49 6.67 -20.58
N TYR A 254 41.93 7.57 -19.69
CA TYR A 254 41.91 9.01 -19.92
C TYR A 254 42.94 9.43 -20.97
N SER A 255 44.10 8.78 -21.04
CA SER A 255 45.07 9.04 -22.10
C SER A 255 44.57 8.60 -23.47
N LEU A 256 43.80 7.53 -23.55
CA LEU A 256 43.29 6.97 -24.81
C LEU A 256 42.09 7.74 -25.34
N LEU A 257 41.15 8.08 -24.45
CA LEU A 257 39.85 8.63 -24.84
C LEU A 257 39.71 10.13 -24.59
N SER A 258 40.61 10.71 -23.79
CA SER A 258 40.60 12.14 -23.41
C SER A 258 39.19 12.64 -23.06
N PRO A 259 38.51 12.00 -22.09
CA PRO A 259 37.12 12.33 -21.77
C PRO A 259 37.00 13.74 -21.21
N ASP A 260 36.04 14.52 -21.71
CA ASP A 260 35.64 15.77 -21.07
C ASP A 260 34.66 15.44 -19.94
N ILE A 261 35.16 15.46 -18.70
CA ILE A 261 34.35 15.11 -17.53
C ILE A 261 33.33 16.19 -17.26
N MET A 262 32.08 15.77 -17.18
CA MET A 262 30.98 16.66 -16.85
C MET A 262 30.65 16.57 -15.35
N GLY A 263 30.69 15.38 -14.77
CA GLY A 263 30.32 15.16 -13.37
C GLY A 263 30.40 13.70 -12.96
N TRP A 264 30.14 13.43 -11.68
CA TRP A 264 30.11 12.07 -11.14
C TRP A 264 29.26 11.99 -9.87
N PHE A 265 28.73 10.81 -9.57
CA PHE A 265 27.91 10.59 -8.39
C PHE A 265 27.95 9.14 -7.89
N ASN A 266 27.56 8.94 -6.63
CA ASN A 266 27.11 7.68 -6.06
C ASN A 266 25.92 7.97 -5.12
N ASP A 267 25.63 7.13 -4.13
CA ASP A 267 24.55 7.34 -3.15
C ASP A 267 24.85 8.46 -2.12
N GLU A 268 26.12 8.77 -1.86
CA GLU A 268 26.53 9.74 -0.83
C GLU A 268 27.05 11.05 -1.44
N GLU A 269 27.84 10.94 -2.51
CA GLU A 269 28.61 12.02 -3.12
C GLU A 269 28.06 12.38 -4.50
N TYR A 270 28.11 13.67 -4.82
CA TYR A 270 27.77 14.20 -6.13
C TYR A 270 28.65 15.40 -6.45
N TYR A 271 29.20 15.40 -7.66
CA TYR A 271 29.98 16.48 -8.23
C TYR A 271 29.52 16.78 -9.65
N GLU A 272 29.49 18.06 -9.98
CA GLU A 272 29.21 18.56 -11.32
C GLU A 272 30.18 19.69 -11.61
N GLU A 273 30.81 19.62 -12.77
CA GLU A 273 31.81 20.58 -13.22
C GLU A 273 31.13 21.91 -13.61
N GLU A 274 31.66 23.03 -13.11
CA GLU A 274 31.01 24.34 -13.22
C GLU A 274 30.80 24.81 -14.67
N SER A 275 31.72 24.44 -15.57
CA SER A 275 31.64 24.79 -16.99
C SER A 275 30.36 24.27 -17.66
N TRP A 276 29.81 23.15 -17.18
CA TRP A 276 28.58 22.55 -17.70
C TRP A 276 27.30 23.12 -17.06
N ARG A 277 27.40 23.83 -15.93
CA ARG A 277 26.24 24.48 -15.26
C ARG A 277 25.74 25.72 -15.99
N THR A 278 26.62 26.43 -16.70
CA THR A 278 26.33 27.77 -17.27
C THR A 278 25.89 27.76 -18.74
N GLY A 279 25.94 26.60 -19.41
CA GLY A 279 25.65 26.46 -20.85
C GLY A 279 24.16 26.41 -21.25
N GLY A 280 23.23 26.53 -20.29
CA GLY A 280 21.78 26.53 -20.57
C GLY A 280 21.18 25.18 -20.97
N LEU A 281 22.00 24.18 -21.27
CA LEU A 281 21.60 22.78 -21.38
C LEU A 281 21.89 22.11 -20.04
N VAL A 282 20.88 22.07 -19.17
CA VAL A 282 20.92 21.24 -17.97
C VAL A 282 20.69 19.80 -18.42
N ILE A 283 21.75 19.16 -18.93
CA ILE A 283 21.74 17.76 -19.44
C ILE A 283 21.66 16.75 -18.28
N PHE A 284 21.89 17.23 -17.06
CA PHE A 284 22.34 16.43 -15.92
C PHE A 284 21.27 15.75 -15.09
N LEU A 285 20.01 15.96 -15.42
CA LEU A 285 18.97 15.74 -14.45
C LEU A 285 18.04 14.66 -15.01
N PRO A 286 17.76 13.60 -14.26
CA PRO A 286 16.66 12.71 -14.60
C PRO A 286 15.40 13.59 -14.60
N VAL A 287 14.96 14.00 -15.79
CA VAL A 287 13.73 14.78 -15.95
C VAL A 287 12.61 13.79 -15.93
#